data_AF-A0A2K4X7L8-F1
#
_entry.id   AF-A0A2K4X7L8-F1
#
_cell.length_a   1.000
_cell.length_b   1.000
_cell.length_c   1.000
_cell.angle_alpha   90.00
_cell.angle_beta   90.00
_cell.angle_gamma   90.00
#
_symmetry.space_group_name_H-M   'P 1'
#
loop_
_entity.id
_entity.type
_entity.pdbx_description
1 polymer ?
#
loop_
_entity_poly.entity_id
_entity_poly.type
_entity_poly.pdbx_seq_one_letter_code
_entity_poly.pdbx_strand_id
1 'polypeptide(L)'
;MNTQQTALLNNLKIIKPNFHAFTARFHNKLAESDIKMDYPAASYFNEKSFTLFCVLERIIKHLNKPSSVAPFLVHHLAYLKNSGATQNDITILSDAFYETLKEHLGTYFTHESQLAWRDALNFFEKFANNTLFNVSNVISLQQKIQQKQSNNI
;
A
#
# COMPACT_ATOMS: atom_id res chain seq x y z
N MET A 1 -8.55 -6.34 18.34
CA MET A 1 -8.24 -5.88 16.97
C MET A 1 -9.21 -4.75 16.63
N ASN A 2 -8.73 -3.67 16.01
CA ASN A 2 -9.63 -2.63 15.49
C ASN A 2 -10.52 -3.25 14.40
N THR A 3 -11.81 -2.90 14.36
CA THR A 3 -12.80 -3.40 13.39
C THR A 3 -12.31 -3.30 11.94
N GLN A 4 -11.62 -2.21 11.60
CA GLN A 4 -11.00 -2.03 10.27
C GLN A 4 -9.95 -3.10 9.96
N GLN A 5 -9.11 -3.45 10.93
CA GLN A 5 -8.08 -4.48 10.77
C GLN A 5 -8.70 -5.87 10.54
N THR A 6 -9.80 -6.16 11.23
CA THR A 6 -10.56 -7.40 11.04
C THR A 6 -11.17 -7.47 9.65
N ALA A 7 -11.74 -6.36 9.14
CA ALA A 7 -12.30 -6.29 7.79
C ALA A 7 -11.22 -6.57 6.72
N LEU A 8 -10.05 -5.93 6.82
CA LEU A 8 -8.92 -6.14 5.93
C LEU A 8 -8.47 -7.61 5.91
N LEU A 9 -8.30 -8.23 7.09
CA LEU A 9 -7.89 -9.64 7.18
C LEU A 9 -8.95 -10.61 6.67
N ASN A 10 -10.23 -10.30 6.84
CA ASN A 10 -11.30 -11.12 6.30
C ASN A 10 -11.32 -11.06 4.77
N ASN A 11 -11.09 -9.90 4.16
CA ASN A 11 -10.93 -9.81 2.71
C ASN A 11 -9.73 -10.60 2.21
N LEU A 12 -8.59 -10.56 2.92
CA LEU A 12 -7.43 -11.39 2.56
C LEU A 12 -7.75 -12.88 2.55
N LYS A 13 -8.53 -13.37 3.52
CA LYS A 13 -8.96 -14.78 3.55
C LYS A 13 -9.82 -15.16 2.35
N ILE A 14 -10.65 -14.24 1.85
CA ILE A 14 -11.50 -14.46 0.69
C ILE A 14 -10.69 -14.54 -0.60
N ILE A 15 -9.71 -13.65 -0.78
CA ILE A 15 -8.87 -13.66 -2.00
C ILE A 15 -7.78 -14.72 -1.96
N LYS A 16 -7.38 -15.22 -0.78
CA LYS A 16 -6.28 -16.19 -0.59
C LYS A 16 -6.34 -17.40 -1.53
N PRO A 17 -7.47 -18.11 -1.71
CA PRO A 17 -7.53 -19.29 -2.57
C PRO A 17 -7.19 -18.99 -4.04
N ASN A 18 -7.51 -17.78 -4.50
CA ASN A 18 -7.32 -17.33 -5.88
C ASN A 18 -6.34 -16.15 -5.97
N PHE A 19 -5.39 -16.05 -5.03
CA PHE A 19 -4.51 -14.88 -4.96
C PHE A 19 -3.59 -14.77 -6.20
N HIS A 20 -3.33 -15.88 -6.88
CA HIS A 20 -2.62 -15.88 -8.17
C HIS A 20 -3.40 -15.12 -9.26
N ALA A 21 -4.72 -15.33 -9.34
CA ALA A 21 -5.59 -14.59 -10.26
C ALA A 21 -5.64 -13.10 -9.88
N PHE A 22 -5.65 -12.81 -8.57
CA PHE A 22 -5.54 -11.44 -8.06
C PHE A 22 -4.25 -10.76 -8.55
N THR A 23 -3.09 -11.41 -8.39
CA THR A 23 -1.81 -10.83 -8.82
C THR A 23 -1.71 -10.67 -10.34
N ALA A 24 -2.26 -11.61 -11.11
CA ALA A 24 -2.30 -11.51 -12.57
C ALA A 24 -3.18 -10.34 -13.02
N ARG A 25 -4.35 -10.16 -12.40
CA ARG A 25 -5.24 -9.03 -12.72
C ARG A 25 -4.63 -7.70 -12.31
N PHE A 26 -3.99 -7.64 -11.14
CA PHE A 26 -3.26 -6.46 -10.70
C PHE A 26 -2.16 -6.08 -11.71
N HIS A 27 -1.36 -7.05 -12.16
CA HIS A 27 -0.33 -6.82 -13.18
C HIS A 27 -0.91 -6.29 -14.50
N ASN A 28 -2.01 -6.87 -14.99
CA ASN A 28 -2.67 -6.37 -16.19
C ASN A 28 -3.13 -4.91 -16.04
N LYS A 29 -3.67 -4.53 -14.87
CA LYS A 29 -4.04 -3.13 -14.61
C LYS A 29 -2.83 -2.20 -14.63
N LEU A 30 -1.66 -2.65 -14.16
CA LEU A 30 -0.43 -1.87 -14.27
C LEU A 30 0.01 -1.72 -15.74
N ALA A 31 -0.11 -2.79 -16.53
CA ALA A 31 0.21 -2.75 -17.96
C ALA A 31 -0.74 -1.86 -18.78
N GLU A 32 -2.00 -1.74 -18.35
CA GLU A 32 -3.01 -0.85 -18.93
C GLU A 32 -2.88 0.61 -18.45
N SER A 33 -2.04 0.87 -17.45
CA SER A 33 -1.86 2.19 -16.84
C SER A 33 -0.67 2.96 -17.42
N ASP A 34 -0.58 4.25 -17.07
CA ASP A 34 0.54 5.12 -17.44
C ASP A 34 1.77 4.97 -16.51
N ILE A 35 1.88 3.88 -15.76
CA ILE A 35 3.00 3.64 -14.83
C ILE A 35 4.34 3.71 -15.57
N LYS A 36 5.30 4.45 -15.00
CA LYS A 36 6.62 4.71 -15.62
C LYS A 36 7.76 3.97 -14.93
N MET A 37 7.57 3.58 -13.67
CA MET A 37 8.55 2.79 -12.95
C MET A 37 8.76 1.42 -13.59
N ASP A 38 9.95 0.85 -13.44
CA ASP A 38 10.17 -0.54 -13.80
C ASP A 38 9.41 -1.46 -12.83
N TYR A 39 8.76 -2.49 -13.34
CA TYR A 39 8.13 -3.52 -12.53
C TYR A 39 8.33 -4.90 -13.16
N PRO A 40 8.32 -5.98 -12.35
CA PRO A 40 8.63 -7.30 -12.86
C PRO A 40 7.61 -7.77 -13.91
N ALA A 41 8.06 -8.64 -14.82
CA ALA A 41 7.19 -9.31 -15.77
C ALA A 41 6.12 -10.16 -15.06
N ALA A 42 5.00 -10.43 -15.75
CA ALA A 42 3.87 -11.18 -15.21
C ALA A 42 4.28 -12.55 -14.65
N SER A 43 5.22 -13.24 -15.31
CA SER A 43 5.75 -14.54 -14.88
C SER A 43 6.40 -14.47 -13.49
N TYR A 44 7.14 -13.40 -13.21
CA TYR A 44 7.78 -13.20 -11.91
C TYR A 44 6.76 -12.83 -10.82
N PHE A 45 5.78 -11.98 -11.14
CA PHE A 45 4.65 -11.68 -10.23
C PHE A 45 3.91 -12.95 -9.82
N ASN A 46 3.66 -13.83 -10.79
CA ASN A 46 2.99 -15.10 -10.59
C ASN A 46 3.80 -16.04 -9.70
N GLU A 47 5.11 -16.14 -9.91
CA GLU A 47 6.02 -16.93 -9.07
C GLU A 47 6.05 -16.41 -7.62
N LYS A 48 6.02 -15.08 -7.43
CA LYS A 48 6.09 -14.45 -6.10
C LYS A 48 4.73 -14.18 -5.45
N SER A 49 3.63 -14.58 -6.09
CA SER A 49 2.26 -14.32 -5.61
C SER A 49 2.04 -14.74 -4.15
N PHE A 50 2.51 -15.92 -3.75
CA PHE A 50 2.41 -16.38 -2.36
C PHE A 50 3.24 -15.52 -1.38
N THR A 51 4.44 -15.12 -1.78
CA THR A 51 5.29 -14.23 -0.98
C THR A 51 4.62 -12.87 -0.80
N LEU A 52 4.06 -12.31 -1.87
CA LEU A 52 3.29 -11.06 -1.84
C LEU A 52 2.09 -11.16 -0.88
N PHE A 53 1.36 -12.27 -0.90
CA PHE A 53 0.28 -12.51 0.06
C PHE A 53 0.78 -12.49 1.50
N CYS A 54 1.88 -13.21 1.80
CA CYS A 54 2.45 -13.27 3.14
C CYS A 54 2.91 -11.88 3.63
N VAL A 55 3.52 -11.09 2.76
CA VAL A 55 3.95 -9.71 3.04
C VAL A 55 2.73 -8.84 3.38
N LEU A 56 1.70 -8.87 2.54
CA LEU A 56 0.46 -8.11 2.72
C LEU A 56 -0.27 -8.49 4.01
N GLU A 57 -0.40 -9.78 4.29
CA GLU A 57 -1.02 -10.29 5.52
C GLU A 57 -0.23 -9.86 6.75
N ARG A 58 1.10 -9.89 6.69
CA ARG A 58 1.97 -9.45 7.78
C ARG A 58 1.83 -7.95 8.05
N ILE A 59 1.77 -7.11 7.01
CA ILE A 59 1.55 -5.66 7.15
C ILE A 59 0.21 -5.43 7.86
N ILE A 60 -0.88 -6.03 7.36
CA ILE A 60 -2.21 -5.83 7.92
C ILE A 60 -2.31 -6.31 9.36
N LYS A 61 -1.71 -7.46 9.70
CA LYS A 61 -1.67 -7.99 11.08
C LYS A 61 -0.99 -7.04 12.08
N HIS A 62 -0.11 -6.16 11.62
CA HIS A 62 0.66 -5.27 12.48
C HIS A 62 0.35 -3.78 12.26
N LEU A 63 -0.70 -3.42 11.49
CA LEU A 63 -1.09 -2.02 11.26
C LEU A 63 -1.33 -1.23 12.56
N ASN A 64 -1.78 -1.90 13.61
CA ASN A 64 -1.96 -1.31 14.95
C ASN A 64 -0.64 -1.07 15.71
N LYS A 65 0.50 -1.50 15.17
CA LYS A 65 1.86 -1.31 15.71
C LYS A 65 2.76 -0.69 14.64
N PRO A 66 2.60 0.61 14.33
CA PRO A 66 3.34 1.28 13.26
C PRO A 66 4.87 1.13 13.37
N SER A 67 5.41 1.11 14.60
CA SER A 67 6.84 0.91 14.86
C SER A 67 7.36 -0.45 14.40
N SER A 68 6.52 -1.49 14.36
CA SER A 68 6.90 -2.83 13.86
C SER A 68 6.74 -2.97 12.35
N VAL A 69 5.87 -2.17 11.72
CA VAL A 69 5.58 -2.22 10.28
C VAL A 69 6.47 -1.30 9.48
N ALA A 70 6.85 -0.15 10.02
CA ALA A 70 7.64 0.85 9.30
C ALA A 70 8.99 0.32 8.76
N PRO A 71 9.83 -0.41 9.53
CA PRO A 71 11.08 -0.96 8.99
C PRO A 71 10.84 -1.98 7.86
N PHE A 72 9.76 -2.75 7.96
CA PHE A 72 9.37 -3.73 6.96
C PHE A 72 8.88 -3.06 5.67
N LEU A 73 8.07 -2.02 5.78
CA LEU A 73 7.65 -1.20 4.63
C LEU A 73 8.84 -0.51 3.97
N VAL A 74 9.78 0.05 4.73
CA VAL A 74 10.99 0.69 4.19
C VAL A 74 11.81 -0.31 3.35
N HIS A 75 11.96 -1.56 3.83
CA HIS A 75 12.65 -2.60 3.07
C HIS A 75 11.98 -2.86 1.69
N HIS A 76 10.65 -2.95 1.65
CA HIS A 76 9.92 -3.13 0.40
C HIS A 76 9.90 -1.87 -0.49
N LEU A 77 9.90 -0.68 0.10
CA LEU A 77 9.98 0.59 -0.63
C LEU A 77 11.34 0.79 -1.30
N ALA A 78 12.42 0.21 -0.77
CA ALA A 78 13.73 0.27 -1.41
C ALA A 78 13.70 -0.31 -2.84
N TYR A 79 12.87 -1.32 -3.09
CA TYR A 79 12.63 -1.82 -4.44
C TYR A 79 12.05 -0.74 -5.36
N LEU A 80 11.00 -0.04 -4.90
CA LEU A 80 10.34 1.03 -5.66
C LEU A 80 11.28 2.20 -5.94
N LYS A 81 12.17 2.51 -5.00
CA LYS A 81 13.23 3.51 -5.23
C LYS A 81 14.15 3.10 -6.36
N ASN A 82 14.62 1.85 -6.33
CA ASN A 82 15.58 1.33 -7.32
C ASN A 82 14.95 1.12 -8.70
N SER A 83 13.62 1.01 -8.79
CA SER A 83 12.88 0.89 -10.04
C SER A 83 12.49 2.23 -10.67
N GLY A 84 12.95 3.35 -10.10
CA GLY A 84 12.66 4.68 -10.64
C GLY A 84 11.23 5.16 -10.40
N ALA A 85 10.55 4.64 -9.36
CA ALA A 85 9.19 5.07 -9.04
C ALA A 85 9.08 6.57 -8.79
N THR A 86 8.02 7.18 -9.30
CA THR A 86 7.59 8.54 -9.03
C THR A 86 6.41 8.56 -8.05
N GLN A 87 6.05 9.75 -7.53
CA GLN A 87 4.84 9.89 -6.70
C GLN A 87 3.58 9.44 -7.42
N ASN A 88 3.48 9.73 -8.72
CA ASN A 88 2.36 9.33 -9.55
C ASN A 88 2.28 7.80 -9.67
N ASP A 89 3.42 7.11 -9.77
CA ASP A 89 3.46 5.65 -9.81
C ASP A 89 2.95 5.03 -8.48
N ILE A 90 3.23 5.66 -7.34
CA ILE A 90 2.70 5.20 -6.04
C ILE A 90 1.17 5.29 -5.98
N THR A 91 0.59 6.36 -6.52
CA THR A 91 -0.86 6.50 -6.65
C THR A 91 -1.43 5.45 -7.61
N ILE A 92 -0.83 5.27 -8.79
CA ILE A 92 -1.26 4.25 -9.76
C ILE A 92 -1.24 2.84 -9.15
N LEU A 93 -0.19 2.48 -8.42
CA LEU A 93 -0.09 1.19 -7.74
C LEU A 93 -1.24 0.99 -6.74
N SER A 94 -1.56 2.02 -5.97
CA SER A 94 -2.59 1.97 -4.93
C SER A 94 -3.98 1.88 -5.53
N ASP A 95 -4.26 2.66 -6.57
CA ASP A 95 -5.53 2.63 -7.31
C ASP A 95 -5.74 1.29 -8.02
N ALA A 96 -4.71 0.80 -8.72
CA ALA A 96 -4.77 -0.51 -9.39
C ALA A 96 -5.02 -1.64 -8.39
N PHE A 97 -4.42 -1.57 -7.20
CA PHE A 97 -4.62 -2.56 -6.15
C PHE A 97 -6.06 -2.50 -5.60
N TYR A 98 -6.58 -1.28 -5.35
CA TYR A 98 -7.95 -1.07 -4.90
C TYR A 98 -8.99 -1.58 -5.90
N GLU A 99 -8.84 -1.26 -7.18
CA GLU A 99 -9.76 -1.75 -8.21
C GLU A 99 -9.65 -3.27 -8.39
N THR A 100 -8.46 -3.86 -8.19
CA THR A 100 -8.31 -5.33 -8.19
C THR A 100 -9.05 -5.97 -7.01
N LEU A 101 -8.97 -5.37 -5.81
CA LEU A 101 -9.74 -5.81 -4.64
C LEU A 101 -11.24 -5.77 -4.93
N LYS A 102 -11.72 -4.67 -5.51
CA LYS A 102 -13.14 -4.48 -5.85
C LYS A 102 -13.66 -5.56 -6.79
N GLU A 103 -12.91 -5.89 -7.83
CA GLU A 103 -13.27 -6.95 -8.77
C GLU A 103 -13.27 -8.34 -8.12
N HIS A 104 -12.27 -8.66 -7.30
CA HIS A 104 -12.12 -10.00 -6.72
C HIS A 104 -13.04 -10.25 -5.53
N LEU A 105 -13.33 -9.23 -4.74
CA LEU A 105 -14.20 -9.34 -3.58
C LEU A 105 -15.67 -9.22 -3.97
N GLY A 106 -16.00 -8.48 -5.03
CA GLY A 106 -17.38 -8.34 -5.52
C GLY A 106 -18.35 -7.96 -4.39
N THR A 107 -19.36 -8.80 -4.16
CA THR A 107 -20.35 -8.61 -3.09
C THR A 107 -19.78 -8.64 -1.67
N TYR A 108 -18.60 -9.25 -1.48
CA TYR A 108 -17.90 -9.27 -0.19
C TYR A 108 -17.13 -7.97 0.09
N PHE A 109 -17.05 -7.05 -0.88
CA PHE A 109 -16.44 -5.73 -0.69
C PHE A 109 -17.45 -4.74 -0.12
N THR A 110 -17.86 -4.97 1.12
CA THR A 110 -18.81 -4.12 1.85
C THR A 110 -18.29 -2.69 1.99
N HIS A 111 -19.19 -1.73 2.23
CA HIS A 111 -18.82 -0.33 2.48
C HIS A 111 -17.77 -0.17 3.59
N GLU A 112 -17.89 -0.92 4.69
CA GLU A 112 -16.91 -0.90 5.78
C GLU A 112 -15.53 -1.36 5.30
N SER A 113 -15.46 -2.46 4.54
CA SER A 113 -14.20 -2.95 3.99
C SER A 113 -13.59 -1.98 2.96
N GLN A 114 -14.43 -1.35 2.13
CA GLN A 114 -13.97 -0.32 1.19
C GLN A 114 -13.32 0.85 1.89
N LEU A 115 -13.91 1.35 2.98
CA LEU A 115 -13.31 2.41 3.80
C LEU A 115 -11.99 1.95 4.42
N ALA A 116 -11.97 0.76 5.02
CA ALA A 116 -10.76 0.22 5.65
C ALA A 116 -9.59 0.08 4.65
N TRP A 117 -9.87 -0.37 3.42
CA TRP A 117 -8.86 -0.47 2.37
C TRP A 117 -8.41 0.89 1.85
N ARG A 118 -9.33 1.85 1.69
CA ARG A 118 -8.94 3.24 1.33
C ARG A 118 -8.05 3.85 2.40
N ASP A 119 -8.37 3.69 3.68
CA ASP A 119 -7.56 4.20 4.78
C ASP A 119 -6.16 3.55 4.79
N ALA A 120 -6.09 2.24 4.59
CA ALA A 120 -4.82 1.50 4.53
C ALA A 120 -3.95 1.92 3.34
N LEU A 121 -4.54 2.10 2.16
CA LEU A 121 -3.82 2.54 0.96
C LEU A 121 -3.38 4.01 1.08
N ASN A 122 -4.24 4.89 1.60
CA ASN A 122 -3.87 6.29 1.90
C ASN A 122 -2.71 6.37 2.89
N PHE A 123 -2.68 5.49 3.90
CA PHE A 123 -1.54 5.39 4.82
C PHE A 123 -0.27 4.95 4.08
N PHE A 124 -0.37 3.92 3.24
CA PHE A 124 0.76 3.43 2.44
C PHE A 124 1.29 4.52 1.50
N GLU A 125 0.43 5.19 0.74
CA GLU A 125 0.82 6.27 -0.18
C GLU A 125 1.55 7.40 0.55
N LYS A 126 1.00 7.88 1.68
CA LYS A 126 1.64 8.92 2.49
C LYS A 126 2.98 8.48 3.04
N PHE A 127 3.07 7.24 3.51
CA PHE A 127 4.30 6.66 4.04
C PHE A 127 5.37 6.50 2.95
N ALA A 128 4.99 5.97 1.78
CA ALA A 128 5.84 5.80 0.63
C ALA A 128 6.33 7.15 0.09
N ASN A 129 5.43 8.12 -0.07
CA ASN A 129 5.78 9.44 -0.58
C ASN A 129 6.73 10.21 0.34
N ASN A 130 6.52 10.11 1.66
CA ASN A 130 7.43 10.68 2.64
C ASN A 130 8.81 9.99 2.56
N THR A 131 8.82 8.66 2.56
CA THR A 131 10.06 7.86 2.60
C THR A 131 10.89 7.97 1.31
N LEU A 132 10.25 8.00 0.14
CA LEU A 132 10.91 7.95 -1.16
C LEU A 132 11.21 9.33 -1.73
N PHE A 133 10.33 10.31 -1.50
CA PHE A 133 10.39 11.62 -2.17
C PHE A 133 10.51 12.79 -1.20
N ASN A 134 10.59 12.52 0.11
CA ASN A 134 10.62 13.53 1.16
C ASN A 134 9.42 14.49 1.10
N VAL A 135 8.29 14.03 0.54
CA VAL A 135 7.05 14.82 0.45
C VAL A 135 6.31 14.65 1.76
N SER A 136 6.62 15.53 2.71
CA SER A 136 5.96 15.55 4.00
C SER A 136 4.82 16.57 3.97
N ASN A 137 3.59 16.11 3.71
CA ASN A 137 2.38 16.87 4.08
C ASN A 137 2.18 16.93 5.61
N VAL A 138 3.02 16.22 6.36
CA VAL A 138 3.16 16.36 7.80
C VAL A 138 4.28 17.36 8.01
N ILE A 139 3.94 18.60 8.36
CA ILE A 139 4.89 19.47 9.06
C ILE A 139 5.44 18.61 10.20
N SER A 140 6.73 18.27 10.16
CA SER A 140 7.31 17.41 11.17
C SER A 140 7.04 18.05 12.54
N LEU A 141 6.78 17.26 13.58
CA LEU A 141 6.59 17.80 14.93
C LEU A 141 7.73 18.78 15.30
N GLN A 142 8.94 18.52 14.78
CA GLN A 142 10.10 19.40 14.85
C GLN A 142 9.91 20.74 14.12
N GLN A 143 9.39 20.75 12.89
CA GLN A 143 9.05 21.98 12.16
C GLN A 143 7.92 22.77 12.85
N LYS A 144 6.93 22.10 13.45
CA LYS A 144 5.88 22.75 14.26
C LYS A 144 6.43 23.37 15.55
N ILE A 145 7.41 22.73 16.19
CA ILE A 145 8.09 23.25 17.38
C ILE A 145 8.95 24.46 17.01
N GLN A 146 9.67 24.41 15.88
CA GLN A 146 10.47 25.53 15.39
C GLN A 146 9.61 26.74 15.01
N GLN A 147 8.50 26.55 14.28
CA GLN A 147 7.59 27.66 13.96
C GLN A 147 6.95 28.32 15.19
N LYS A 148 6.69 27.55 16.27
CA LYS A 148 6.21 28.12 17.54
C LYS A 148 7.28 28.91 18.31
N GLN A 149 8.57 28.60 18.11
CA GLN A 149 9.66 29.35 18.73
C GLN A 149 9.99 30.63 17.95
N SER A 150 9.85 30.62 16.62
CA SER A 150 10.09 31.78 15.75
C SER A 150 9.01 32.87 15.85
N ASN A 151 7.78 32.53 16.27
CA ASN A 151 6.67 33.48 16.44
C ASN A 151 6.58 34.11 17.85
N ASN A 152 7.59 33.90 18.71
CA ASN A 152 7.67 34.49 20.05
C ASN A 152 8.84 35.50 20.18
N ILE A 153 9.16 36.22 19.10
CA ILE A 153 10.05 37.39 19.11
C ILE A 153 9.25 38.60 18.66
#